data_AF-A0A127SXN1-F1
#
_entry.id   AF-A0A127SXN1-F1
#
_cell.length_a   1.000
_cell.length_b   1.000
_cell.length_c   1.000
_cell.angle_alpha   90.00
_cell.angle_beta   90.00
_cell.angle_gamma   90.00
#
_symmetry.space_group_name_H-M   'P 1'
#
loop_
_entity.id
_entity.type
_entity.pdbx_description
1 polymer ?
#
loop_
_entity_poly.entity_id
_entity_poly.type
_entity_poly.pdbx_seq_one_letter_code
_entity_poly.pdbx_strand_id
1 'polypeptide(L)'
;PSALAAISSFVKYMNYQQMVISGCGLREGIMFNYAMPITIEKPISDVLTYSLQTLVRFYNCNQKHVEHVVNLSVQLFKQLRVLHKFPRQYLKILKVVAMLHDSGASIKYYNYEKHTAYIILNASIYGLTTREMV
;
A
#
# COMPACT_ATOMS: atom_id res chain seq x y z
N PRO A 1 17.10 -27.14 -7.69
CA PRO A 1 16.81 -28.36 -6.89
C PRO A 1 17.14 -28.21 -5.39
N SER A 2 18.37 -27.80 -5.04
CA SER A 2 18.82 -27.75 -3.63
C SER A 2 18.10 -26.71 -2.77
N ALA A 3 17.84 -25.50 -3.31
CA ALA A 3 17.12 -24.45 -2.59
C ALA A 3 15.66 -24.85 -2.26
N LEU A 4 14.98 -25.50 -3.22
CA LEU A 4 13.61 -25.99 -3.01
C LEU A 4 13.55 -27.08 -1.92
N ALA A 5 14.55 -27.97 -1.89
CA ALA A 5 14.65 -29.00 -0.86
C ALA A 5 14.85 -28.39 0.54
N ALA A 6 15.71 -27.37 0.66
CA ALA A 6 15.92 -26.66 1.92
C ALA A 6 14.63 -25.98 2.42
N ILE A 7 13.91 -25.26 1.53
CA ILE A 7 12.64 -24.61 1.87
C ILE A 7 11.58 -25.65 2.26
N SER A 8 11.44 -26.74 1.51
CA SER A 8 10.46 -27.79 1.81
C SER A 8 10.74 -28.47 3.16
N SER A 9 12.00 -28.71 3.50
CA SER A 9 12.37 -29.31 4.79
C SER A 9 12.08 -28.35 5.94
N PHE A 10 12.38 -27.07 5.77
CA PHE A 10 12.11 -26.04 6.76
C PHE A 10 10.60 -25.86 7.02
N VAL A 11 9.78 -25.81 5.97
CA VAL A 11 8.32 -25.67 6.09
C VAL A 11 7.72 -26.89 6.80
N LYS A 12 8.17 -28.10 6.47
CA LYS A 12 7.71 -29.34 7.13
C LYS A 12 8.09 -29.37 8.61
N TYR A 13 9.31 -28.94 8.95
CA TYR A 13 9.78 -28.92 10.33
C TYR A 13 9.02 -27.91 11.19
N MET A 14 8.78 -26.70 10.67
CA MET A 14 8.13 -25.62 11.41
C MET A 14 6.59 -25.68 11.37
N ASN A 15 6.02 -26.63 10.60
CA ASN A 15 4.58 -26.86 10.46
C ASN A 15 3.76 -25.60 10.09
N TYR A 16 4.31 -24.72 9.25
CA TYR A 16 3.60 -23.53 8.79
C TYR A 16 2.65 -23.85 7.63
N GLN A 17 1.39 -23.41 7.75
CA GLN A 17 0.37 -23.58 6.71
C GLN A 17 0.40 -22.48 5.63
N GLN A 18 1.03 -21.34 5.93
CA GLN A 18 1.10 -20.20 5.01
C GLN A 18 2.51 -19.60 5.04
N MET A 19 3.06 -19.37 3.86
CA MET A 19 4.33 -18.67 3.67
C MET A 19 4.06 -17.44 2.81
N VAL A 20 4.49 -16.27 3.29
CA VAL A 20 4.43 -15.02 2.53
C VAL A 20 5.84 -14.70 2.05
N ILE A 21 5.99 -14.56 0.73
CA ILE A 21 7.25 -14.16 0.12
C ILE A 21 7.35 -12.64 0.23
N SER A 22 8.35 -12.17 0.97
CA SER A 22 8.69 -10.73 1.02
C SER A 22 9.58 -10.38 -0.17
N GLY A 23 9.27 -9.29 -0.87
CA GLY A 23 10.16 -8.67 -1.85
C GLY A 23 11.22 -7.76 -1.22
N CYS A 24 11.10 -7.45 0.08
CA CYS A 24 12.06 -6.65 0.83
C CYS A 24 12.98 -7.56 1.65
N GLY A 25 14.27 -7.28 1.61
CA GLY A 25 15.30 -7.98 2.37
C GLY A 25 16.23 -7.03 3.13
N LEU A 26 17.48 -7.45 3.26
CA LEU A 26 18.49 -6.72 4.05
C LEU A 26 18.80 -5.33 3.46
N ARG A 27 18.80 -5.20 2.12
CA ARG A 27 19.12 -3.95 1.43
C ARG A 27 18.12 -2.86 1.77
N GLU A 28 16.83 -3.19 1.69
CA GLU A 28 15.74 -2.28 2.03
C GLU A 28 15.81 -1.91 3.51
N GLY A 29 16.08 -2.87 4.40
CA GLY A 29 16.25 -2.62 5.83
C GLY A 29 17.36 -1.61 6.15
N ILE A 30 18.54 -1.77 5.53
CA ILE A 30 19.66 -0.82 5.69
C ILE A 30 19.30 0.56 5.12
N MET A 31 18.65 0.59 3.95
CA MET A 31 18.21 1.85 3.32
C MET A 31 17.21 2.60 4.20
N PHE A 32 16.23 1.91 4.78
CA PHE A 32 15.26 2.51 5.70
C PHE A 32 15.93 3.03 6.97
N ASN A 33 16.87 2.28 7.56
CA ASN A 33 17.62 2.73 8.73
C ASN A 33 18.44 4.00 8.45
N TYR A 34 18.99 4.14 7.25
CA TYR A 34 19.72 5.34 6.85
C TYR A 34 18.79 6.54 6.58
N ALA A 35 17.69 6.32 5.86
CA ALA A 35 16.76 7.38 5.46
C ALA A 35 15.92 7.89 6.65
N MET A 36 15.64 7.04 7.64
CA MET A 36 14.89 7.37 8.84
C MET A 36 15.60 6.79 10.07
N PRO A 37 16.52 7.55 10.72
CA PRO A 37 17.23 7.07 11.90
C PRO A 37 16.31 6.79 13.10
N ILE A 38 15.07 7.32 13.08
CA ILE A 38 14.02 7.07 14.08
C ILE A 38 13.52 5.61 14.02
N THR A 39 13.68 4.93 12.89
CA THR A 39 13.27 3.53 12.70
C THR A 39 14.19 2.53 13.41
N ILE A 40 15.36 2.98 13.89
CA ILE A 40 16.30 2.18 14.68
C ILE A 40 15.69 1.80 16.05
N GLU A 41 14.85 2.67 16.62
CA GLU A 41 14.23 2.44 17.93
C GLU A 41 12.81 1.88 17.84
N LYS A 42 12.04 2.25 16.80
CA LYS A 42 10.65 1.78 16.62
C LYS A 42 10.32 1.51 15.15
N PRO A 43 9.68 0.38 14.83
CA PRO A 43 9.18 0.13 13.48
C PRO A 43 8.14 1.18 13.10
N ILE A 44 8.08 1.52 11.81
CA ILE A 44 7.06 2.42 11.25
C ILE A 44 5.68 1.84 11.57
N SER A 45 4.89 2.57 12.35
CA SER A 45 3.62 2.08 12.91
C SER A 45 2.55 1.85 11.84
N ASP A 46 2.60 2.62 10.75
CA ASP A 46 1.69 2.49 9.61
C ASP A 46 2.49 2.57 8.29
N VAL A 47 3.05 1.43 7.90
CA VAL A 47 3.85 1.26 6.67
C VAL A 47 3.06 1.65 5.42
N LEU A 48 1.74 1.42 5.43
CA LEU A 48 0.87 1.74 4.31
C LEU A 48 0.73 3.25 4.14
N THR A 49 0.40 3.97 5.22
CA THR A 49 0.29 5.44 5.13
C THR A 49 1.64 6.07 4.74
N TYR A 50 2.76 5.55 5.25
CA TYR A 50 4.09 6.01 4.85
C TYR A 50 4.39 5.78 3.36
N SER A 51 4.06 4.59 2.85
CA SER A 51 4.23 4.25 1.43
C SER A 51 3.37 5.15 0.53
N LEU A 52 2.11 5.39 0.92
CA LEU A 52 1.21 6.28 0.18
C LEU A 52 1.70 7.73 0.19
N GLN A 53 2.14 8.26 1.34
CA GLN A 53 2.72 9.61 1.41
C GLN A 53 3.95 9.76 0.52
N THR A 54 4.79 8.73 0.47
CA THR A 54 5.96 8.70 -0.40
C THR A 54 5.55 8.75 -1.87
N LEU A 55 4.52 7.99 -2.27
CA LEU A 55 3.99 7.99 -3.64
C LEU A 55 3.34 9.32 -4.00
N VAL A 56 2.52 9.90 -3.11
CA VAL A 56 1.92 11.24 -3.30
C VAL A 56 3.01 12.30 -3.52
N ARG A 57 4.11 12.23 -2.77
CA ARG A 57 5.27 13.11 -2.95
C ARG A 57 6.01 12.83 -4.25
N PHE A 58 6.16 11.57 -4.64
CA PHE A 58 6.83 11.17 -5.89
C PHE A 58 6.08 11.67 -7.13
N TYR A 59 4.75 11.57 -7.15
CA TYR A 59 3.91 12.05 -8.25
C TYR A 59 3.62 13.55 -8.20
N ASN A 60 4.20 14.29 -7.24
CA ASN A 60 3.96 15.73 -7.02
C ASN A 60 2.46 16.09 -6.87
N CYS A 61 1.68 15.20 -6.28
CA CYS A 61 0.27 15.47 -6.01
C CYS A 61 0.12 16.51 -4.89
N ASN A 62 -0.94 17.32 -4.95
CA ASN A 62 -1.21 18.31 -3.91
C ASN A 62 -1.70 17.63 -2.62
N GLN A 63 -0.84 17.55 -1.62
CA GLN A 63 -1.13 16.87 -0.35
C GLN A 63 -2.41 17.36 0.32
N LYS A 64 -2.65 18.69 0.35
CA LYS A 64 -3.86 19.25 0.97
C LYS A 64 -5.13 18.83 0.25
N HIS A 65 -5.08 18.78 -1.07
CA HIS A 65 -6.22 18.34 -1.88
C HIS A 65 -6.49 16.86 -1.64
N VAL A 66 -5.45 16.03 -1.70
CA VAL A 66 -5.53 14.60 -1.47
C VAL A 66 -6.10 14.29 -0.08
N GLU A 67 -5.62 14.94 0.97
CA GLU A 67 -6.15 14.77 2.33
C GLU A 67 -7.62 15.16 2.44
N HIS A 68 -8.03 16.25 1.78
CA HIS A 68 -9.42 16.67 1.76
C HIS A 68 -10.33 15.64 1.07
N VAL A 69 -9.93 15.13 -0.09
CA VAL A 69 -10.67 14.09 -0.84
C VAL A 69 -10.78 12.79 -0.04
N VAL A 70 -9.70 12.38 0.64
CA VAL A 70 -9.71 11.21 1.54
C VAL A 70 -10.71 11.40 2.67
N ASN A 71 -10.70 12.57 3.33
CA ASN A 71 -11.61 12.85 4.44
C ASN A 71 -13.08 12.82 3.99
N LEU A 72 -13.41 13.44 2.86
CA LEU A 72 -14.75 13.40 2.28
C LEU A 72 -15.18 11.97 1.92
N SER A 73 -14.30 11.21 1.26
CA SER A 73 -14.58 9.81 0.87
C SER A 73 -14.86 8.93 2.09
N VAL A 74 -14.08 9.10 3.16
CA VAL A 74 -14.28 8.36 4.42
C VAL A 74 -15.57 8.77 5.12
N GLN A 75 -15.94 10.06 5.10
CA GLN A 75 -17.21 10.53 5.65
C GLN A 75 -18.40 9.93 4.92
N LEU A 76 -18.39 9.96 3.58
CA LEU A 76 -19.43 9.36 2.74
C LEU A 76 -19.57 7.86 3.00
N PHE A 77 -18.46 7.12 3.05
CA PHE A 77 -18.47 5.68 3.35
C PHE A 77 -19.02 5.37 4.76
N LYS A 78 -18.77 6.24 5.75
CA LYS A 78 -19.34 6.07 7.10
C LYS A 78 -20.83 6.34 7.13
N GLN A 79 -21.30 7.39 6.44
CA GLN A 79 -22.71 7.79 6.40
C GLN A 79 -23.56 6.77 5.63
N LEU A 80 -23.03 6.22 4.53
CA LEU A 80 -23.74 5.26 3.69
C LEU A 80 -23.67 3.81 4.21
N ARG A 81 -23.05 3.58 5.38
CA ARG A 81 -22.84 2.24 5.95
C ARG A 81 -24.13 1.43 6.07
N VAL A 82 -25.24 2.10 6.39
CA VAL A 82 -26.57 1.46 6.54
C VAL A 82 -27.06 0.87 5.22
N LEU A 83 -26.74 1.52 4.09
CA LEU A 83 -27.18 1.12 2.76
C LEU A 83 -26.31 0.00 2.19
N HIS A 84 -24.97 0.20 2.16
CA HIS A 84 -24.07 -0.71 1.46
C HIS A 84 -23.60 -1.91 2.30
N LYS A 85 -23.70 -1.85 3.65
CA LYS A 85 -23.34 -2.95 4.59
C LYS A 85 -21.95 -3.58 4.36
N PHE A 86 -20.99 -2.81 3.84
CA PHE A 86 -19.64 -3.32 3.54
C PHE A 86 -18.79 -3.43 4.82
N PRO A 87 -17.92 -4.44 4.91
CA PRO A 87 -16.98 -4.57 6.01
C PRO A 87 -15.93 -3.45 6.02
N ARG A 88 -15.33 -3.22 7.19
CA ARG A 88 -14.31 -2.16 7.39
C ARG A 88 -13.05 -2.34 6.55
N GLN A 89 -12.79 -3.54 6.02
CA GLN A 89 -11.64 -3.82 5.16
C GLN A 89 -11.64 -2.94 3.89
N TYR A 90 -12.81 -2.67 3.32
CA TYR A 90 -12.92 -1.79 2.14
C TYR A 90 -12.59 -0.32 2.43
N LEU A 91 -12.62 0.11 3.68
CA LEU A 91 -12.22 1.47 4.05
C LEU A 91 -10.72 1.69 3.80
N LYS A 92 -9.90 0.65 4.00
CA LYS A 92 -8.47 0.68 3.71
C LYS A 92 -8.22 0.87 2.20
N ILE A 93 -8.93 0.11 1.37
CA ILE A 93 -8.86 0.22 -0.10
C ILE A 93 -9.35 1.58 -0.57
N LEU A 94 -10.48 2.06 -0.04
CA LEU A 94 -11.01 3.38 -0.35
C LEU A 94 -10.00 4.49 -0.01
N LYS A 95 -9.33 4.41 1.15
CA LYS A 95 -8.29 5.36 1.55
C LYS A 95 -7.13 5.37 0.56
N VAL A 96 -6.65 4.20 0.12
CA VAL A 96 -5.57 4.07 -0.87
C VAL A 96 -5.96 4.74 -2.18
N VAL A 97 -7.13 4.40 -2.73
CA VAL A 97 -7.61 4.95 -4.00
C VAL A 97 -7.81 6.45 -3.91
N ALA A 98 -8.43 6.94 -2.83
CA ALA A 98 -8.60 8.38 -2.60
C ALA A 98 -7.26 9.11 -2.45
N MET A 99 -6.22 8.46 -1.90
CA MET A 99 -4.88 9.06 -1.80
C MET A 99 -4.17 9.18 -3.16
N LEU A 100 -4.40 8.23 -4.07
CA LEU A 100 -3.68 8.14 -5.35
C LEU A 100 -4.51 8.59 -6.56
N HIS A 101 -5.75 9.07 -6.35
CA HIS A 101 -6.68 9.39 -7.45
C HIS A 101 -6.07 10.33 -8.51
N ASP A 102 -5.29 11.31 -8.05
CA ASP A 102 -4.63 12.32 -8.89
C ASP A 102 -3.26 11.90 -9.44
N SER A 103 -2.74 10.73 -9.08
CA SER A 103 -1.39 10.31 -9.51
C SER A 103 -1.28 10.14 -11.04
N GLY A 104 -2.36 9.81 -11.73
CA GLY A 104 -2.41 9.70 -13.20
C GLY A 104 -2.39 11.05 -13.92
N ALA A 105 -2.81 12.14 -13.26
CA ALA A 105 -2.82 13.47 -13.86
C ALA A 105 -1.40 13.97 -14.19
N SER A 106 -0.40 13.48 -13.43
CA SER A 106 1.02 13.78 -13.68
C SER A 106 1.55 13.16 -14.99
N ILE A 107 0.89 12.14 -15.54
CA ILE A 107 1.25 11.52 -16.82
C ILE A 107 0.52 12.21 -17.97
N LYS A 108 -0.81 12.25 -17.89
CA LYS A 108 -1.66 12.84 -18.92
C LYS A 108 -2.99 13.24 -18.29
N TYR A 109 -3.44 14.45 -18.61
CA TYR A 109 -4.75 14.94 -18.15
C TYR A 109 -5.92 14.16 -18.78
N TYR A 110 -5.81 13.76 -20.05
CA TYR A 110 -6.86 12.96 -20.70
C TYR A 110 -6.80 11.50 -20.26
N ASN A 111 -7.96 10.96 -19.86
CA ASN A 111 -8.11 9.59 -19.34
C ASN A 111 -7.18 9.29 -18.16
N TYR A 112 -6.97 10.27 -17.28
CA TYR A 112 -6.06 10.13 -16.14
C TYR A 112 -6.50 9.01 -15.20
N GLU A 113 -7.80 8.73 -15.07
CA GLU A 113 -8.32 7.57 -14.32
C GLU A 113 -7.68 6.23 -14.75
N LYS A 114 -7.44 6.01 -16.06
CA LYS A 114 -6.78 4.78 -16.55
C LYS A 114 -5.30 4.74 -16.16
N HIS A 115 -4.64 5.88 -16.22
CA HIS A 115 -3.24 6.01 -15.79
C HIS A 115 -3.10 5.82 -14.29
N THR A 116 -4.02 6.39 -13.51
CA THR A 116 -4.10 6.18 -12.06
C THR A 116 -4.31 4.71 -11.74
N ALA A 117 -5.27 4.04 -12.38
CA ALA A 117 -5.50 2.61 -12.17
C ALA A 117 -4.25 1.77 -12.49
N TYR A 118 -3.57 2.08 -13.60
CA TYR A 118 -2.31 1.43 -13.96
C TYR A 118 -1.20 1.68 -12.94
N ILE A 119 -1.08 2.92 -12.44
CA ILE A 119 -0.12 3.26 -11.39
C ILE A 119 -0.42 2.47 -10.12
N ILE A 120 -1.67 2.45 -9.65
CA ILE A 120 -2.03 1.76 -8.40
C ILE A 120 -1.71 0.25 -8.50
N LEU A 121 -1.97 -0.36 -9.65
CA LEU A 121 -1.74 -1.79 -9.87
C LEU A 121 -0.26 -2.16 -9.96
N ASN A 122 0.59 -1.26 -10.45
CA ASN A 122 2.03 -1.51 -10.62
C ASN A 122 2.91 -0.82 -9.57
N ALA A 123 2.37 0.12 -8.80
CA ALA A 123 3.07 0.73 -7.69
C ALA A 123 3.12 -0.30 -6.55
N SER A 124 4.32 -0.69 -6.17
CA SER A 124 4.56 -1.56 -5.02
C SER A 124 4.18 -0.84 -3.71
N ILE A 125 2.88 -0.78 -3.40
CA ILE A 125 2.36 -0.18 -2.18
C ILE A 125 2.57 -1.16 -1.03
N TYR A 126 3.43 -0.76 -0.08
CA TYR A 126 3.72 -1.60 1.07
C TYR A 126 2.52 -1.67 2.02
N GLY A 127 2.19 -2.87 2.51
CA GLY A 127 1.08 -3.09 3.45
C GLY A 127 -0.28 -3.43 2.80
N LEU A 128 -0.33 -3.56 1.46
CA LEU A 128 -1.46 -4.17 0.75
C LEU A 128 -1.14 -5.61 0.36
N THR A 129 -2.13 -6.49 0.49
CA THR A 129 -2.07 -7.83 -0.09
C THR A 129 -2.39 -7.76 -1.59
N THR A 130 -1.94 -8.75 -2.36
CA THR A 130 -2.26 -8.83 -3.81
C THR A 130 -3.76 -8.83 -4.08
N ARG A 131 -4.57 -9.37 -3.14
CA ARG A 131 -6.04 -9.35 -3.22
C ARG A 131 -6.66 -7.98 -2.95
N GLU A 132 -5.98 -7.10 -2.21
CA GLU A 132 -6.44 -5.73 -1.97
C GLU A 132 -6.00 -4.77 -3.09
N MET A 133 -5.07 -5.21 -3.95
CA MET A 133 -4.51 -4.42 -5.06
C MET A 133 -5.29 -4.59 -6.38
N VAL A 134 -5.96 -5.73 -6.55
CA VAL A 134 -6.79 -6.09 -7.71
C VAL A 134 -8.26 -5.93 -7.37
#